data_AF-A0A5R2N1R6-F1
#
_entry.id   AF-A0A5R2N1R6-F1
#
_cell.length_a   1.000
_cell.length_b   1.000
_cell.length_c   1.000
_cell.angle_alpha   90.00
_cell.angle_beta   90.00
_cell.angle_gamma   90.00
#
_symmetry.space_group_name_H-M   'P 1'
#
loop_
_entity.id
_entity.type
_entity.pdbx_description
1 polymer ?
#
loop_
_entity_poly.entity_id
_entity_poly.type
_entity_poly.pdbx_seq_one_letter_code
_entity_poly.pdbx_strand_id
1 'polypeptide(L)'
;MARLSRAAYAQMYGPTVGDRVRLADTELIIEVEKDFTIHGEEVKFGGGKVIRDGMGQSQVSRAQGAVDTVITNALVIDASAGIFKADIGLR
;
A
#
# COMPACT_ATOMS: atom_id res chain seq x y z
N MET A 1 13.07 -9.27 15.38
CA MET A 1 12.17 -8.50 14.51
C MET A 1 11.20 -7.72 15.36
N ALA A 2 10.98 -6.45 15.06
CA ALA A 2 9.93 -5.66 15.71
C ALA A 2 8.55 -6.24 15.34
N ARG A 3 7.61 -6.20 16.28
CA ARG A 3 6.22 -6.64 16.07
C ARG A 3 5.31 -5.43 16.19
N LEU A 4 4.34 -5.33 15.29
CA LEU A 4 3.27 -4.33 15.32
C LEU A 4 1.94 -5.05 15.54
N SER A 5 1.03 -4.42 16.28
CA SER A 5 -0.35 -4.88 16.31
C SER A 5 -1.03 -4.59 14.98
N ARG A 6 -2.01 -5.42 14.57
CA ARG A 6 -2.79 -5.20 13.34
C ARG A 6 -3.44 -3.81 13.31
N ALA A 7 -3.98 -3.35 14.44
CA ALA A 7 -4.58 -2.01 14.53
C ALA A 7 -3.56 -0.88 14.27
N ALA A 8 -2.36 -0.96 14.86
CA ALA A 8 -1.31 0.03 14.62
C ALA A 8 -0.81 -0.02 13.17
N TYR A 9 -0.70 -1.22 12.60
CA TYR A 9 -0.35 -1.40 11.19
C TYR A 9 -1.39 -0.75 10.27
N ALA A 10 -2.67 -1.03 10.48
CA ALA A 10 -3.76 -0.49 9.68
C ALA A 10 -3.84 1.05 9.74
N GLN A 11 -3.55 1.65 10.89
CA GLN A 11 -3.47 3.12 11.02
C GLN A 11 -2.32 3.73 10.22
N MET A 12 -1.22 2.99 10.01
CA MET A 12 -0.03 3.51 9.33
C MET A 12 -0.04 3.25 7.82
N TYR A 13 -0.51 2.07 7.41
CA TYR A 13 -0.35 1.53 6.05
C TYR A 13 -1.65 0.97 5.47
N GLY A 14 -2.78 1.17 6.14
CA GLY A 14 -4.04 0.57 5.73
C GLY A 14 -4.14 -0.94 6.02
N PRO A 15 -5.33 -1.52 5.78
CA PRO A 15 -5.61 -2.93 6.07
C PRO A 15 -4.73 -3.88 5.25
N THR A 16 -4.44 -5.07 5.77
CA THR A 16 -3.71 -6.15 5.09
C THR A 16 -4.54 -7.44 5.08
N VAL A 17 -4.01 -8.54 4.54
CA VAL A 17 -4.72 -9.82 4.35
C VAL A 17 -5.51 -10.24 5.60
N GLY A 18 -6.80 -10.53 5.40
CA GLY A 18 -7.76 -10.93 6.44
C GLY A 18 -8.38 -9.77 7.23
N ASP A 19 -7.89 -8.53 7.07
CA ASP A 19 -8.59 -7.37 7.62
C ASP A 19 -9.86 -7.08 6.79
N ARG A 20 -10.88 -6.55 7.45
CA ARG A 20 -12.18 -6.24 6.84
C ARG A 20 -12.50 -4.76 6.92
N VAL A 21 -13.07 -4.22 5.85
CA VAL A 21 -13.44 -2.81 5.72
C VAL A 21 -14.92 -2.72 5.37
N ARG A 22 -15.66 -1.90 6.12
CA ARG A 22 -17.04 -1.54 5.77
C ARG A 22 -17.02 -0.47 4.69
N LEU A 23 -17.82 -0.65 3.65
CA LEU A 23 -17.97 0.35 2.60
C LEU A 23 -18.91 1.45 3.09
N ALA A 24 -18.30 2.53 3.59
CA ALA A 24 -18.97 3.71 4.13
C ALA A 24 -20.05 3.34 5.17
N ASP A 25 -21.27 3.85 5.00
CA ASP A 25 -22.44 3.65 5.85
C ASP A 25 -23.33 2.48 5.42
N THR A 26 -22.83 1.62 4.52
CA THR A 26 -23.55 0.42 4.07
C THR A 26 -23.30 -0.78 4.99
N GLU A 27 -24.08 -1.85 4.81
CA GLU A 27 -23.84 -3.16 5.45
C GLU A 27 -22.88 -4.05 4.65
N LEU A 28 -22.22 -3.51 3.61
CA LEU A 28 -21.23 -4.25 2.82
C LEU A 28 -19.87 -4.22 3.53
N ILE A 29 -19.33 -5.42 3.78
CA ILE A 29 -18.01 -5.62 4.38
C ILE A 29 -17.17 -6.40 3.40
N ILE A 30 -16.04 -5.82 3.00
CA ILE A 30 -15.04 -6.45 2.14
C ILE A 30 -13.87 -6.97 2.97
N GLU A 31 -13.21 -8.02 2.51
CA GLU A 31 -12.00 -8.58 3.10
C GLU A 31 -10.82 -8.41 2.13
N VAL A 32 -9.64 -8.09 2.65
CA VAL A 32 -8.42 -8.04 1.84
C VAL A 32 -7.96 -9.47 1.55
N GLU A 33 -7.99 -9.86 0.28
CA GLU A 33 -7.68 -11.23 -0.16
C GLU A 33 -6.19 -11.44 -0.39
N LYS A 34 -5.49 -10.39 -0.83
CA LYS A 34 -4.05 -10.39 -1.15
C LYS A 34 -3.41 -9.07 -0.75
N ASP A 35 -2.13 -9.13 -0.39
CA ASP A 35 -1.30 -7.95 -0.15
C ASP A 35 0.03 -8.14 -0.89
N PHE A 36 0.34 -7.21 -1.79
CA PHE A 36 1.54 -7.22 -2.60
C PHE A 36 2.71 -6.46 -1.95
N THR A 37 2.52 -5.94 -0.75
CA THR A 37 3.58 -5.30 0.03
C THR A 37 4.44 -6.32 0.78
N ILE A 38 5.65 -5.92 1.15
CA ILE A 38 6.54 -6.69 2.02
C ILE A 38 6.54 -6.04 3.38
N HIS A 39 6.18 -6.81 4.42
CA HIS A 39 6.04 -6.28 5.78
C HIS A 39 7.36 -5.73 6.32
N GLY A 40 7.40 -4.42 6.59
CA GLY A 40 8.60 -3.68 7.02
C GLY A 40 9.24 -2.83 5.91
N GLU A 41 8.87 -3.04 4.65
CA GLU A 41 9.37 -2.31 3.47
C GLU A 41 8.26 -1.47 2.82
N GLU A 42 7.18 -1.16 3.54
CA GLU A 42 6.05 -0.40 3.00
C GLU A 42 6.46 1.01 2.55
N VAL A 43 6.01 1.39 1.37
CA VAL A 43 6.37 2.68 0.77
C VAL A 43 5.52 3.79 1.39
N LYS A 44 6.17 4.73 2.09
CA LYS A 44 5.50 5.89 2.68
C LYS A 44 6.29 7.17 2.47
N PHE A 45 5.61 8.19 1.95
CA PHE A 45 6.17 9.53 1.79
C PHE A 45 5.98 10.37 3.07
N GLY A 46 6.91 11.29 3.32
CA GLY A 46 6.86 12.24 4.44
C GLY A 46 8.23 12.48 5.09
N GLY A 47 8.30 13.46 5.99
CA GLY A 47 9.52 13.80 6.73
C GLY A 47 10.06 12.60 7.51
N GLY A 48 11.30 12.18 7.21
CA GLY A 48 11.95 11.04 7.85
C GLY A 48 11.38 9.66 7.49
N LYS A 49 10.58 9.55 6.41
CA LYS A 49 9.94 8.30 5.98
C LYS A 49 10.76 7.57 4.89
N VAL A 50 10.11 6.62 4.21
CA VAL A 50 10.75 5.65 3.31
C VAL A 50 11.08 6.28 1.95
N ILE A 51 10.16 7.04 1.34
CA ILE A 51 10.43 7.72 0.06
C ILE A 51 11.31 8.95 0.30
N ARG A 52 12.62 8.72 0.22
CA ARG A 52 13.67 9.75 0.24
C ARG A 52 14.83 9.27 -0.63
N ASP A 53 15.64 10.23 -1.06
CA ASP A 53 16.80 10.02 -1.92
C ASP A 53 17.72 8.91 -1.39
N GLY A 54 18.01 7.90 -2.23
CA GLY A 54 18.86 6.76 -1.88
C GLY A 54 18.21 5.70 -0.98
N MET A 55 16.92 5.83 -0.67
CA MET A 55 16.12 4.84 0.07
C MET A 55 15.01 4.28 -0.84
N GLY A 56 13.73 4.51 -0.51
CA GLY A 56 12.62 4.12 -1.38
C GLY A 56 12.52 4.93 -2.68
N GLN A 57 13.30 6.00 -2.83
CA GLN A 57 13.42 6.75 -4.08
C GLN A 57 14.72 6.40 -4.80
N SER A 58 14.59 5.68 -5.92
CA SER A 58 15.70 5.33 -6.81
C SER A 58 16.19 6.53 -7.64
N GLN A 59 17.46 6.48 -8.07
CA GLN A 59 18.04 7.44 -9.04
C GLN A 59 17.64 7.17 -10.50
N VAL A 60 16.92 6.07 -10.75
CA VAL A 60 16.45 5.69 -12.09
C VAL A 60 15.56 6.81 -12.64
N SER A 61 15.88 7.30 -13.83
CA SER A 61 15.06 8.31 -14.50
C SER A 61 13.76 7.72 -15.05
N ARG A 62 12.80 8.58 -15.36
CA ARG A 62 11.56 8.21 -16.07
C ARG A 62 11.84 7.43 -17.37
N ALA A 63 12.82 7.89 -18.15
CA ALA A 63 13.24 7.25 -19.40
C ALA A 63 13.77 5.81 -19.18
N GLN A 64 14.29 5.54 -17.98
CA GLN A 64 14.85 4.24 -17.59
C GLN A 64 13.85 3.35 -16.84
N GLY A 65 12.61 3.78 -16.63
CA GLY A 65 11.58 2.93 -16.01
C GLY A 65 10.90 3.49 -14.77
N ALA A 66 11.34 4.64 -14.24
CA ALA A 66 10.63 5.25 -13.11
C ALA A 66 9.20 5.65 -13.50
N VAL A 67 8.29 5.45 -12.55
CA VAL A 67 6.88 5.84 -12.66
C VAL A 67 6.74 7.36 -12.50
N ASP A 68 5.74 7.93 -13.16
CA ASP A 68 5.42 9.36 -13.05
C ASP A 68 4.73 9.69 -11.73
N THR A 69 3.95 8.75 -11.21
CA THR A 69 3.26 8.88 -9.92
C THR A 69 3.08 7.48 -9.33
N VAL A 70 3.10 7.39 -8.01
CA VAL A 70 2.75 6.16 -7.28
C VAL A 70 1.67 6.46 -6.24
N ILE A 71 0.62 5.64 -6.23
CA ILE A 71 -0.36 5.59 -5.15
C ILE A 71 0.09 4.47 -4.22
N THR A 72 0.58 4.82 -3.02
CA THR A 72 1.15 3.81 -2.12
C THR A 72 0.11 3.21 -1.18
N ASN A 73 0.25 1.93 -0.86
CA ASN A 73 -0.58 1.16 0.07
C ASN A 73 -2.10 1.26 -0.22
N ALA A 74 -2.49 1.24 -1.49
CA ALA A 74 -3.88 1.33 -1.88
C ALA A 74 -4.62 0.02 -1.57
N LEU A 75 -5.80 0.13 -0.96
CA LEU A 75 -6.81 -0.93 -0.99
C LEU A 75 -7.57 -0.82 -2.33
N VAL A 76 -7.36 -1.79 -3.20
CA VAL A 76 -7.96 -1.88 -4.53
C VAL A 76 -9.16 -2.81 -4.48
N ILE A 77 -10.26 -2.35 -5.05
CA ILE A 77 -11.48 -3.14 -5.27
C ILE A 77 -11.69 -3.16 -6.77
N ASP A 78 -11.44 -4.31 -7.40
CA ASP A 78 -11.61 -4.48 -8.84
C ASP A 78 -12.47 -5.70 -9.15
N ALA A 79 -13.35 -5.57 -10.15
CA ALA A 79 -14.31 -6.61 -10.50
C ALA A 79 -13.67 -7.86 -11.12
N SER A 80 -12.50 -7.71 -11.75
CA SER A 80 -11.79 -8.80 -12.44
C SER A 80 -10.64 -9.37 -11.61
N ALA A 81 -9.96 -8.53 -10.83
CA ALA A 81 -8.76 -8.89 -10.09
C ALA A 81 -9.02 -9.16 -8.59
N GLY A 82 -10.20 -8.81 -8.07
CA GLY A 82 -10.59 -9.03 -6.68
C GLY A 82 -10.24 -7.85 -5.76
N ILE A 83 -10.14 -8.12 -4.46
CA ILE A 83 -9.88 -7.12 -3.43
C ILE A 83 -8.48 -7.32 -2.84
N PHE A 84 -7.58 -6.37 -3.08
CA PHE A 84 -6.18 -6.53 -2.71
C PHE A 84 -5.53 -5.22 -2.28
N LYS A 85 -4.41 -5.32 -1.56
CA LYS A 85 -3.56 -4.18 -1.23
C LYS A 85 -2.31 -4.15 -2.11
N ALA A 86 -2.00 -3.00 -2.70
CA ALA A 86 -0.81 -2.82 -3.54
C ALA A 86 -0.38 -1.35 -3.64
N ASP A 87 0.84 -1.14 -4.14
CA ASP A 87 1.26 0.14 -4.71
C ASP A 87 0.88 0.18 -6.21
N ILE A 88 0.34 1.31 -6.68
CA ILE A 88 -0.06 1.49 -8.09
C ILE A 88 0.84 2.54 -8.73
N GLY A 89 1.63 2.12 -9.72
CA GLY A 89 2.42 3.02 -10.55
C GLY A 89 1.65 3.55 -11.75
N LEU A 90 1.69 4.85 -11.97
CA LEU A 90 1.20 5.53 -13.17
C LEU A 90 2.41 5.94 -14.02
N ARG A 91 2.36 5.70 -15.33
CA ARG A 91 3.48 5.93 -16.25
C ARG A 91 2.99 6.33 -17.64
#